data_AF-W1PFF2-F1
#
_entry.id   AF-W1PFF2-F1
#
_cell.length_a   1.000
_cell.length_b   1.000
_cell.length_c   1.000
_cell.angle_alpha   90.00
_cell.angle_beta   90.00
_cell.angle_gamma   90.00
#
_symmetry.space_group_name_H-M   'P 1'
#
loop_
_entity.id
_entity.type
_entity.pdbx_description
1 polymer ?
#
loop_
_entity_poly.entity_id
_entity_poly.type
_entity_poly.pdbx_seq_one_letter_code
_entity_poly.pdbx_strand_id
1 'polypeptide(L)'
;MATHRIKKLMQLLLLQKVLNGKGSEEKVMDQIFQLKLTSKPLVRQAKQCELDEKAEKAKIKKAIERENTDGARIHAHIAIRKETEQLNYLCFASRLDLVASRLCSQIKLQVPSKTNGDLCSPAPSAIKNQWRALLSHLRGVVSRKHAKNF
;
A
#
# COMPACT_ATOMS: atom_id res chain seq x y z
N MET A 1 20.63 19.16 49.25
CA MET A 1 21.12 19.25 47.86
C MET A 1 21.06 17.93 47.07
N ALA A 2 21.22 16.75 47.69
CA ALA A 2 21.20 15.46 46.98
C ALA A 2 19.84 15.06 46.36
N THR A 3 18.72 15.39 47.03
CA THR A 3 17.35 15.04 46.57
C THR A 3 16.95 15.70 45.25
N HIS A 4 17.45 16.90 44.99
CA HIS A 4 17.15 17.65 43.76
C HIS A 4 17.85 17.04 42.53
N ARG A 5 19.05 16.48 42.71
CA ARG A 5 19.78 15.76 41.66
C ARG A 5 19.13 14.42 41.34
N ILE A 6 18.66 13.70 42.35
CA ILE A 6 17.93 12.43 42.17
C ILE A 6 16.62 12.65 41.41
N LYS A 7 15.83 13.68 41.77
CA LYS A 7 14.60 14.04 41.03
C LYS A 7 14.88 14.39 39.56
N LYS A 8 15.95 15.16 39.28
CA LYS A 8 16.35 15.52 37.91
C LYS A 8 16.80 14.31 37.10
N LEU A 9 17.56 13.40 37.69
CA LEU A 9 17.96 12.14 37.05
C LEU A 9 16.75 11.24 36.77
N MET A 10 15.82 11.11 37.72
CA MET A 10 14.61 10.30 37.55
C MET A 10 13.73 10.85 36.42
N GLN A 11 13.62 12.17 36.30
CA GLN A 11 12.87 12.83 35.24
C GLN A 11 13.54 12.69 33.87
N LEU A 12 14.87 12.76 33.80
CA LEU A 12 15.62 12.45 32.57
C LEU A 12 15.47 10.99 32.16
N LEU A 13 15.49 10.05 33.10
CA LEU A 13 15.33 8.61 32.83
C LEU A 13 13.90 8.27 32.37
N LEU A 14 12.89 8.93 32.94
CA LEU A 14 11.51 8.87 32.47
C LEU A 14 11.35 9.46 31.07
N LEU A 15 11.96 10.62 30.79
CA LEU A 15 11.97 11.21 29.44
C LEU A 15 12.66 10.31 28.43
N GLN A 16 13.78 9.68 28.79
CA GLN A 16 14.50 8.73 27.94
C GLN A 16 13.63 7.51 27.60
N LYS A 17 12.88 6.97 28.58
CA LYS A 17 11.92 5.87 28.36
C LYS A 17 10.76 6.29 27.46
N VAL A 18 10.25 7.51 27.60
CA VAL A 18 9.16 8.04 26.75
C VAL A 18 9.63 8.28 25.32
N LEU A 19 10.89 8.67 25.11
CA LEU A 19 11.47 8.92 23.79
C LEU A 19 11.85 7.62 23.05
N ASN A 20 12.31 6.58 23.75
CA ASN A 20 12.77 5.33 23.12
C ASN A 20 11.65 4.35 22.72
N GLY A 21 10.38 4.59 23.12
CA GLY A 21 9.31 3.58 22.99
C GLY A 21 8.29 3.77 21.86
N LYS A 22 8.29 4.87 21.11
CA LYS A 22 7.16 5.23 20.21
C LYS A 22 7.43 5.15 18.70
N GLY A 23 8.68 4.98 18.28
CA GLY A 23 9.06 5.09 16.87
C GLY A 23 8.91 3.83 16.02
N SER A 24 8.80 2.64 16.61
CA SER A 24 8.68 1.37 15.88
C SER A 24 7.24 1.08 15.46
N GLU A 25 6.28 1.30 16.36
CA GLU A 25 4.85 1.01 16.10
C GLU A 25 4.28 1.86 14.97
N GLU A 26 4.62 3.16 14.93
CA GLU A 26 4.18 4.08 13.87
C GLU A 26 4.71 3.65 12.50
N LYS A 27 5.99 3.23 12.42
CA LYS A 27 6.59 2.71 11.18
C LYS A 27 5.90 1.44 10.68
N VAL A 28 5.52 0.53 11.59
CA VAL A 28 4.81 -0.70 11.21
C VAL A 28 3.39 -0.38 10.73
N MET A 29 2.70 0.60 11.34
CA MET A 29 1.40 1.06 10.86
C MET A 29 1.48 1.68 9.47
N ASP A 30 2.49 2.51 9.21
CA ASP A 30 2.74 3.07 7.87
C ASP A 30 3.01 1.98 6.84
N GLN A 31 3.77 0.94 7.20
CA GLN A 31 4.02 -0.21 6.34
C GLN A 31 2.74 -0.99 6.02
N ILE A 32 1.89 -1.27 7.02
CA ILE A 32 0.58 -1.92 6.81
C ILE A 32 -0.28 -1.08 5.87
N PHE A 33 -0.28 0.24 6.06
CA PHE A 33 -1.04 1.16 5.24
C PHE A 33 -0.58 1.15 3.78
N GLN A 34 0.74 1.19 3.56
CA GLN A 34 1.32 1.08 2.21
C GLN A 34 0.97 -0.26 1.55
N LEU A 35 1.05 -1.38 2.28
CA LEU A 35 0.71 -2.71 1.75
C LEU A 35 -0.77 -2.81 1.33
N LYS A 36 -1.69 -2.21 2.10
CA LYS A 36 -3.12 -2.15 1.72
C LYS A 36 -3.40 -1.20 0.56
N LEU A 37 -2.60 -0.15 0.40
CA LEU A 37 -2.71 0.75 -0.73
C LEU A 37 -2.23 0.08 -2.02
N THR A 38 -1.18 -0.74 -1.95
CA THR A 38 -0.63 -1.45 -3.11
C THR A 38 -1.45 -2.66 -3.51
N SER A 39 -2.20 -3.30 -2.60
CA SER A 39 -3.09 -4.43 -2.95
C SER A 39 -4.26 -4.00 -3.85
N LYS A 40 -4.83 -2.80 -3.66
CA LYS A 40 -5.96 -2.28 -4.46
C LYS A 40 -5.70 -2.15 -5.98
N PRO A 41 -4.60 -1.51 -6.45
CA PRO A 41 -4.32 -1.43 -7.88
C PRO A 41 -4.06 -2.81 -8.50
N LEU A 42 -3.49 -3.77 -7.76
CA LEU A 42 -3.28 -5.13 -8.25
C LEU A 42 -4.61 -5.85 -8.53
N VAL A 43 -5.61 -5.68 -7.66
CA VAL A 43 -6.97 -6.21 -7.90
C VAL A 43 -7.61 -5.56 -9.14
N ARG A 44 -7.34 -4.27 -9.40
CA ARG A 44 -7.82 -3.60 -10.62
C ARG A 44 -7.12 -4.12 -11.87
N GLN A 45 -5.81 -4.34 -11.81
CA GLN A 45 -5.04 -4.93 -12.90
C GLN A 45 -5.50 -6.36 -13.20
N ALA A 46 -5.79 -7.16 -12.17
CA ALA A 46 -6.38 -8.49 -12.35
C ALA A 46 -7.71 -8.44 -13.12
N LYS A 47 -8.60 -7.50 -12.77
CA LYS A 47 -9.87 -7.28 -13.52
C LYS A 47 -9.64 -6.83 -14.96
N GLN A 48 -8.62 -5.99 -15.19
CA GLN A 48 -8.27 -5.58 -16.55
C GLN A 48 -7.81 -6.78 -17.39
N CYS A 49 -6.97 -7.65 -16.84
CA CYS A 49 -6.55 -8.89 -17.51
C CYS A 49 -7.75 -9.79 -17.84
N GLU A 50 -8.76 -9.88 -16.97
CA GLU A 50 -9.99 -10.65 -17.19
C GLU A 50 -10.81 -10.09 -18.38
N LEU A 51 -10.86 -8.76 -18.53
CA LEU A 51 -11.52 -8.11 -19.67
C LEU A 51 -10.77 -8.38 -20.98
N ASP A 52 -9.44 -8.26 -20.95
CA ASP A 52 -8.58 -8.56 -22.11
C ASP A 52 -8.71 -10.03 -22.54
N GLU A 53 -8.73 -10.96 -21.59
CA GLU A 53 -8.91 -12.39 -21.83
C GLU A 53 -10.26 -12.68 -22.50
N LYS A 54 -11.36 -12.06 -22.03
CA LYS A 54 -12.69 -12.18 -22.66
C LYS A 54 -12.69 -11.63 -24.08
N ALA A 55 -11.99 -10.52 -24.32
CA ALA A 55 -11.85 -9.95 -25.66
C ALA A 55 -11.09 -10.89 -26.61
N GLU A 56 -10.01 -11.53 -26.15
CA GLU A 56 -9.27 -12.52 -26.92
C GLU A 56 -10.09 -13.78 -27.18
N LYS A 57 -10.84 -14.29 -26.18
CA LYS A 57 -11.77 -15.42 -26.36
C LYS A 57 -12.84 -15.13 -27.43
N ALA A 58 -13.31 -13.89 -27.53
CA ALA A 58 -14.23 -13.49 -28.61
C ALA A 58 -13.53 -13.47 -29.99
N LYS A 59 -12.25 -13.10 -30.06
CA LYS A 59 -11.45 -13.16 -31.30
C LYS A 59 -11.19 -14.60 -31.75
N ILE A 60 -10.98 -15.53 -30.81
CA ILE A 60 -10.85 -16.97 -31.12
C ILE A 60 -12.10 -17.47 -31.84
N LYS A 61 -13.30 -17.16 -31.32
CA LYS A 61 -14.56 -17.56 -31.96
C LYS A 61 -14.67 -17.03 -33.39
N LYS A 62 -14.37 -15.74 -33.59
CA LYS A 62 -14.36 -15.12 -34.92
C LYS A 62 -13.31 -15.71 -35.87
N ALA A 63 -12.15 -16.12 -35.35
CA ALA A 63 -11.10 -16.75 -36.15
C ALA A 63 -11.49 -18.16 -36.60
N ILE A 64 -12.19 -18.92 -35.75
CA ILE A 64 -12.74 -20.24 -36.08
C ILE A 64 -13.82 -20.12 -37.15
N GLU A 65 -14.72 -19.14 -37.05
CA GLU A 65 -15.75 -18.87 -38.09
C GLU A 65 -15.15 -18.55 -39.47
N ARG A 66 -13.92 -18.01 -39.50
CA ARG A 66 -13.19 -17.66 -40.73
C ARG A 66 -12.24 -18.77 -41.20
N GLU A 67 -12.31 -19.96 -40.60
CA GLU A 67 -11.43 -21.11 -40.85
C GLU A 67 -9.91 -20.80 -40.69
N ASN A 68 -9.57 -19.73 -39.97
CA ASN A 68 -8.18 -19.35 -39.70
C ASN A 68 -7.68 -20.02 -38.41
N THR A 69 -7.24 -21.26 -38.55
CA THR A 69 -6.76 -22.12 -37.46
C THR A 69 -5.49 -21.58 -36.79
N ASP A 70 -4.56 -21.01 -37.56
CA ASP A 70 -3.33 -20.42 -37.01
C ASP A 70 -3.62 -19.15 -36.20
N GLY A 71 -4.53 -18.29 -36.68
CA GLY A 71 -4.97 -17.10 -35.95
C GLY A 71 -5.69 -17.46 -34.65
N ALA A 72 -6.55 -18.49 -34.68
CA ALA A 72 -7.21 -19.00 -33.49
C ALA A 72 -6.21 -19.53 -32.45
N ARG A 73 -5.16 -20.25 -32.90
CA ARG A 73 -4.11 -20.77 -32.02
C ARG A 73 -3.33 -19.65 -31.33
N ILE A 74 -2.97 -18.59 -32.07
CA ILE A 74 -2.27 -17.43 -31.50
C ILE A 74 -3.13 -16.72 -30.44
N HIS A 75 -4.41 -16.45 -30.74
CA HIS A 75 -5.32 -15.82 -29.78
C HIS A 75 -5.58 -16.70 -28.54
N ALA A 76 -5.61 -18.02 -28.70
CA ALA A 76 -5.70 -18.96 -27.59
C ALA A 76 -4.49 -18.89 -26.65
N HIS A 77 -3.27 -18.83 -27.20
CA HIS A 77 -2.06 -18.64 -26.38
C HIS A 77 -2.07 -17.31 -25.62
N ILE A 78 -2.54 -16.23 -26.25
CA ILE A 78 -2.66 -14.92 -25.58
C ILE A 78 -3.68 -14.99 -24.45
N ALA A 79 -4.82 -15.67 -24.65
CA ALA A 79 -5.83 -15.86 -23.62
C ALA A 79 -5.28 -16.64 -22.41
N ILE A 80 -4.59 -17.76 -22.63
CA ILE A 80 -3.95 -18.55 -21.56
C ILE A 80 -2.93 -17.70 -20.78
N ARG A 81 -2.13 -16.91 -21.49
CA ARG A 81 -1.16 -16.00 -20.86
C ARG A 81 -1.86 -14.97 -19.97
N LYS A 82 -2.97 -14.40 -20.44
CA LYS A 82 -3.74 -13.39 -19.69
C LYS A 82 -4.44 -13.96 -18.46
N GLU A 83 -4.95 -15.18 -18.55
CA GLU A 83 -5.50 -15.92 -17.40
C GLU A 83 -4.41 -16.17 -16.33
N THR A 84 -3.22 -16.59 -16.75
CA THR A 84 -2.08 -16.79 -15.83
C THR A 84 -1.63 -15.48 -15.19
N GLU A 85 -1.58 -14.40 -15.97
CA GLU A 85 -1.25 -13.06 -15.49
C GLU A 85 -2.27 -12.55 -14.46
N GLN A 86 -3.56 -12.74 -14.71
CA GLN A 86 -4.65 -12.43 -13.78
C GLN A 86 -4.48 -13.18 -12.45
N LEU A 87 -4.26 -14.50 -12.50
CA LEU A 87 -4.09 -15.34 -11.31
C LEU A 87 -2.88 -14.87 -10.48
N ASN A 88 -1.79 -14.48 -11.14
CA ASN A 88 -0.61 -13.96 -10.46
C ASN A 88 -0.88 -12.63 -9.75
N TYR A 89 -1.59 -11.69 -10.38
CA TYR A 89 -1.98 -10.43 -9.72
C TYR A 89 -2.90 -10.67 -8.52
N LEU A 90 -3.88 -11.56 -8.66
CA LEU A 90 -4.80 -11.88 -7.59
C LEU A 90 -4.10 -12.58 -6.42
N CYS A 91 -3.23 -13.56 -6.71
CA CYS A 91 -2.42 -14.23 -5.70
C CYS A 91 -1.48 -13.24 -4.97
N PHE A 92 -0.85 -12.33 -5.70
CA PHE A 92 0.01 -11.31 -5.11
C PHE A 92 -0.78 -10.36 -4.20
N ALA A 93 -1.95 -9.89 -4.63
CA ALA A 93 -2.84 -9.09 -3.79
C ALA A 93 -3.24 -9.83 -2.51
N SER A 94 -3.65 -11.10 -2.60
CA SER A 94 -4.00 -11.92 -1.42
C SER A 94 -2.82 -12.11 -0.47
N ARG A 95 -1.60 -12.29 -0.99
CA ARG A 95 -0.39 -12.38 -0.16
C ARG A 95 -0.12 -11.07 0.59
N LEU A 96 -0.28 -9.92 -0.07
CA LEU A 96 -0.12 -8.62 0.57
C LEU A 96 -1.16 -8.39 1.68
N ASP A 97 -2.41 -8.74 1.43
CA ASP A 97 -3.49 -8.63 2.41
C ASP A 97 -3.28 -9.59 3.60
N LEU A 98 -2.73 -10.79 3.37
CA LEU A 98 -2.35 -11.72 4.42
C LEU A 98 -1.22 -11.16 5.30
N VAL A 99 -0.17 -10.60 4.69
CA VAL A 99 0.94 -9.97 5.43
C VAL A 99 0.43 -8.78 6.25
N ALA A 100 -0.41 -7.92 5.66
CA ALA A 100 -1.04 -6.81 6.37
C ALA A 100 -1.91 -7.27 7.55
N SER A 101 -2.64 -8.38 7.39
CA SER A 101 -3.49 -8.95 8.44
C SER A 101 -2.67 -9.54 9.60
N ARG A 102 -1.54 -10.19 9.28
CA ARG A 102 -0.60 -10.72 10.28
C ARG A 102 0.06 -9.60 11.08
N LEU A 103 0.57 -8.58 10.40
CA LEU A 103 1.17 -7.41 11.05
C LEU A 103 0.14 -6.67 11.92
N CYS A 104 -1.10 -6.51 11.43
CA CYS A 104 -2.16 -5.91 12.23
C CYS A 104 -2.48 -6.71 13.49
N SER A 105 -2.51 -8.04 13.40
CA SER A 105 -2.74 -8.92 14.56
C SER A 105 -1.60 -8.82 15.57
N GLN A 106 -0.35 -8.75 15.11
CA GLN A 106 0.82 -8.57 15.99
C GLN A 106 0.76 -7.26 16.79
N ILE A 107 0.31 -6.16 16.18
CA ILE A 107 0.20 -4.88 16.88
C ILE A 107 -0.97 -4.89 17.89
N LYS A 108 -2.11 -5.51 17.53
CA LYS A 108 -3.25 -5.64 18.44
C LYS A 108 -2.92 -6.41 19.72
N LEU A 109 -1.93 -7.32 19.68
CA LEU A 109 -1.47 -8.06 20.85
C LEU A 109 -0.48 -7.27 21.71
N GLN A 110 0.21 -6.28 21.14
CA GLN A 110 1.19 -5.45 21.86
C GLN A 110 0.54 -4.24 22.56
N VAL A 111 -0.60 -3.75 22.05
CA VAL A 111 -1.32 -2.61 22.61
C VAL A 111 -2.61 -3.08 23.31
N PRO A 112 -2.71 -3.07 24.65
CA PRO A 112 -3.93 -3.49 25.35
C PRO A 112 -5.09 -2.49 25.13
N SER A 113 -6.20 -3.05 24.62
CA SER A 113 -7.58 -2.59 24.35
C SER A 113 -8.13 -1.17 24.62
N LYS A 114 -7.44 -0.24 25.28
CA LYS A 114 -8.02 1.04 25.72
C LYS A 114 -8.02 2.18 24.68
N THR A 115 -7.43 2.00 23.50
CA THR A 115 -7.32 3.05 22.45
C THR A 115 -7.75 2.60 21.05
N ASN A 116 -8.53 1.52 20.93
CA ASN A 116 -8.86 0.85 19.67
C ASN A 116 -9.93 1.59 18.84
N GLY A 117 -9.62 2.79 18.35
CA GLY A 117 -10.25 3.30 17.14
C GLY A 117 -9.58 2.62 15.94
N ASP A 118 -10.34 1.87 15.13
CA ASP A 118 -9.95 1.12 13.92
C ASP A 118 -8.54 1.42 13.36
N LEU A 119 -7.51 0.89 14.03
CA LEU A 119 -6.09 1.08 13.69
C LEU A 119 -5.74 0.45 12.32
N CYS A 120 -6.65 -0.34 11.77
CA CYS A 120 -6.51 -1.06 10.51
C CYS A 120 -7.32 -0.43 9.35
N SER A 121 -8.08 0.64 9.64
CA SER A 121 -8.67 1.47 8.59
C SER A 121 -7.56 2.28 7.92
N PRO A 122 -7.67 2.62 6.62
CA PRO A 122 -6.73 3.53 5.98
C PRO A 122 -6.72 4.85 6.75
N ALA A 123 -5.74 5.05 7.63
CA ALA A 123 -5.72 6.19 8.53
C ALA A 123 -5.67 7.49 7.70
N PRO A 124 -6.62 8.42 7.85
CA PRO A 124 -6.65 9.66 7.09
C PRO A 124 -5.43 10.55 7.35
N SER A 125 -4.70 10.33 8.45
CA SER A 125 -3.47 11.06 8.80
C SER A 125 -2.31 10.79 7.84
N ALA A 126 -2.09 9.54 7.41
CA ALA A 126 -1.01 9.19 6.48
C ALA A 126 -1.24 9.82 5.09
N ILE A 127 -2.49 9.78 4.62
CA ILE A 127 -2.93 10.46 3.40
C ILE A 127 -2.75 11.97 3.55
N LYS A 128 -3.19 12.57 4.67
CA LYS A 128 -3.03 14.00 4.96
C LYS A 128 -1.56 14.43 4.96
N ASN A 129 -0.66 13.59 5.47
CA ASN A 129 0.78 13.86 5.50
C ASN A 129 1.40 13.77 4.09
N GLN A 130 0.99 12.80 3.26
CA GLN A 130 1.39 12.74 1.84
C GLN A 130 0.92 13.98 1.05
N TRP A 131 -0.34 14.42 1.23
CA TRP A 131 -0.84 15.64 0.60
C TRP A 131 -0.12 16.89 1.10
N ARG A 132 0.19 16.97 2.41
CA ARG A 132 0.99 18.09 2.97
C ARG A 132 2.40 18.15 2.38
N ALA A 133 3.05 17.00 2.18
CA ALA A 133 4.37 16.93 1.54
C ALA A 133 4.33 17.38 0.07
N LEU A 134 3.33 16.93 -0.70
CA LEU A 134 3.09 17.37 -2.08
C LEU A 134 2.82 18.88 -2.16
N LEU A 135 1.98 19.41 -1.25
CA LEU A 135 1.68 20.84 -1.18
C LEU A 135 2.90 21.67 -0.79
N SER A 136 3.75 21.19 0.12
CA SER A 136 5.03 21.83 0.47
C SER A 136 5.98 21.87 -0.73
N HIS A 137 6.10 20.75 -1.46
CA HIS A 137 6.94 20.66 -2.65
C HIS A 137 6.46 21.62 -3.75
N LEU A 138 5.15 21.63 -4.04
CA LEU A 138 4.54 22.55 -5.01
C LEU A 138 4.73 24.02 -4.60
N ARG A 139 4.57 24.36 -3.31
CA ARG A 139 4.81 25.72 -2.80
C ARG A 139 6.27 26.15 -3.00
N GLY A 140 7.22 25.24 -2.81
CA GLY A 140 8.65 25.47 -3.07
C GLY A 140 9.01 25.59 -4.56
N VAL A 141 8.30 24.90 -5.46
CA VAL A 141 8.48 25.04 -6.92
C VAL A 141 7.93 26.38 -7.43
N VAL A 142 6.78 26.83 -6.90
CA VAL A 142 6.19 28.13 -7.23
C VAL A 142 7.07 29.29 -6.75
N SER A 143 7.60 29.20 -5.54
CA SER A 143 8.50 30.22 -4.98
C SER A 143 9.82 30.32 -5.76
N ARG A 144 10.37 29.19 -6.24
CA ARG A 144 11.56 29.17 -7.12
C ARG A 144 11.31 29.67 -8.54
N LYS A 145 10.10 29.55 -9.08
CA LYS A 145 9.74 30.14 -10.38
C LYS A 145 9.60 31.66 -10.30
N HIS A 146 9.01 32.18 -9.22
CA HIS A 146 8.91 33.64 -9.00
C HIS A 146 10.28 34.31 -8.82
N ALA A 147 11.25 33.65 -8.19
CA ALA A 147 12.61 34.17 -7.99
C ALA A 147 13.49 34.17 -9.26
N LYS A 148 13.05 33.52 -10.36
CA LYS A 148 13.77 33.47 -11.64
C LYS A 148 13.16 34.36 -12.73
N ASN A 149 11.99 34.94 -12.46
CA ASN A 149 11.23 35.78 -13.40
C ASN A 149 11.28 37.28 -13.01
N PHE A 150 12.19 37.66 -12.12
CA PHE A 150 12.55 39.04 -11.76
C PHE A 150 14.04 39.25 -11.99
#